data_AF-A0A654IND0-F1
#
_entry.id   AF-A0A654IND0-F1
#
_cell.length_a   1.000
_cell.length_b   1.000
_cell.length_c   1.000
_cell.angle_alpha   90.00
_cell.angle_beta   90.00
_cell.angle_gamma   90.00
#
_symmetry.space_group_name_H-M   'P 1'
#
loop_
_entity.id
_entity.type
_entity.pdbx_description
1 polymer ?
#
loop_
_entity_poly.entity_id
_entity_poly.type
_entity_poly.pdbx_seq_one_letter_code
_entity_poly.pdbx_strand_id
1 'polypeptide(L)'
;MKIDEKELISKYFDQALNETMKVVSIPSYLTEPSSDAPYGKGCKEVLDYVIDLANNLGFQTYKDVNNKYGFVDYGTGEKLFVILAHLDVVPPGNIEQWVTDPFVQSLKIIN
;
A
#
# COMPACT_ATOMS: atom_id res chain seq x y z
N MET A 1 -13.49 25.49 -3.68
CA MET A 1 -13.88 24.16 -3.18
C MET A 1 -13.95 24.25 -1.66
N LYS A 2 -15.04 23.78 -1.05
CA LYS A 2 -15.14 23.63 0.41
C LYS A 2 -14.98 22.14 0.70
N ILE A 3 -14.05 21.79 1.58
CA ILE A 3 -13.81 20.40 2.01
C ILE A 3 -14.61 20.18 3.30
N ASP A 4 -15.42 19.12 3.34
CA ASP A 4 -16.07 18.64 4.56
C ASP A 4 -15.42 17.31 4.96
N GLU A 5 -14.52 17.37 5.93
CA GLU A 5 -13.75 16.22 6.38
C GLU A 5 -14.64 15.12 6.98
N LYS A 6 -15.72 15.48 7.68
CA LYS A 6 -16.60 14.50 8.33
C LYS A 6 -17.35 13.68 7.28
N GLU A 7 -17.85 14.35 6.24
CA GLU A 7 -18.49 13.70 5.12
C GLU A 7 -17.52 12.75 4.41
N LEU A 8 -16.29 13.22 4.12
CA LEU A 8 -15.27 12.40 3.46
C LEU A 8 -14.86 11.18 4.28
N ILE A 9 -14.63 11.35 5.59
CA ILE A 9 -14.30 10.23 6.49
C ILE A 9 -15.45 9.22 6.51
N SER A 10 -16.69 9.67 6.73
CA SER A 10 -17.85 8.77 6.75
C SER A 10 -18.04 8.01 5.45
N LYS A 11 -17.64 8.58 4.32
CA LYS A 11 -17.81 7.97 3.00
C LYS A 11 -16.69 6.97 2.67
N TYR A 12 -15.46 7.27 3.04
CA TYR A 12 -14.28 6.53 2.54
C TYR A 12 -13.57 5.69 3.60
N PHE A 13 -13.85 5.87 4.90
CA PHE A 13 -13.09 5.19 5.96
C PHE A 13 -13.15 3.66 5.84
N ASP A 14 -14.33 3.08 5.62
CA ASP A 14 -14.46 1.62 5.53
C ASP A 14 -13.69 1.06 4.33
N GLN A 15 -13.72 1.76 3.20
CA GLN A 15 -12.92 1.37 2.04
C GLN A 15 -11.42 1.52 2.33
N ALA A 16 -11.00 2.66 2.89
CA ALA A 16 -9.60 2.89 3.23
C ALA A 16 -9.07 1.85 4.23
N LEU A 17 -9.87 1.49 5.24
CA LEU A 17 -9.56 0.44 6.20
C LEU A 17 -9.42 -0.91 5.50
N ASN A 18 -10.38 -1.31 4.67
CA ASN A 18 -10.36 -2.58 3.95
C ASN A 18 -9.15 -2.69 3.01
N GLU A 19 -8.83 -1.63 2.27
CA GLU A 19 -7.67 -1.61 1.37
C GLU A 19 -6.35 -1.61 2.14
N THR A 20 -6.27 -0.85 3.25
CA THR A 20 -5.10 -0.89 4.15
C THR A 20 -4.89 -2.27 4.73
N MET A 21 -5.96 -2.94 5.15
CA MET A 21 -5.89 -4.31 5.65
C MET A 21 -5.28 -5.23 4.58
N LYS A 22 -5.79 -5.21 3.34
CA LYS A 22 -5.25 -6.04 2.25
C LYS A 22 -3.77 -5.76 1.96
N VAL A 23 -3.35 -4.50 1.98
CA VAL A 23 -1.92 -4.12 1.86
C VAL A 23 -1.10 -4.74 2.99
N VAL A 24 -1.56 -4.63 4.24
CA VAL A 24 -0.89 -5.20 5.43
C VAL A 24 -0.80 -6.73 5.38
N SER A 25 -1.75 -7.44 4.75
CA SER A 25 -1.64 -8.90 4.61
C SER A 25 -0.58 -9.38 3.65
N ILE A 26 0.03 -8.49 2.86
CA ILE A 26 1.10 -8.86 1.94
C ILE A 26 2.43 -8.75 2.70
N PRO A 27 3.16 -9.85 2.95
CA PRO A 27 4.44 -9.83 3.66
C PRO A 27 5.54 -9.24 2.77
N SER A 28 5.56 -7.92 2.63
CA SER A 28 6.44 -7.16 1.73
C SER A 28 7.80 -6.84 2.35
N TYR A 29 8.43 -7.80 3.02
CA TYR A 29 9.81 -7.66 3.46
C TYR A 29 10.79 -8.24 2.44
N LEU A 30 12.04 -7.77 2.49
CA LEU A 30 13.11 -8.23 1.59
C LEU A 30 13.28 -9.76 1.68
N THR A 31 13.17 -10.43 0.53
CA THR A 31 13.42 -11.87 0.37
C THR A 31 14.31 -12.12 -0.85
N GLU A 32 14.65 -13.38 -1.12
CA GLU A 32 15.50 -13.75 -2.26
C GLU A 32 14.95 -13.17 -3.57
N PRO A 33 15.80 -12.50 -4.36
CA PRO A 33 15.37 -11.85 -5.59
C PRO A 33 15.09 -12.87 -6.70
N SER A 34 14.11 -12.55 -7.55
CA SER A 34 13.91 -13.20 -8.85
C SER A 34 14.12 -12.19 -9.98
N SER A 35 14.15 -12.69 -11.23
CA SER A 35 14.29 -11.83 -12.41
C SER A 35 13.20 -10.76 -12.53
N ASP A 36 12.00 -11.05 -12.01
CA ASP A 36 10.84 -10.16 -12.04
C ASP A 36 10.54 -9.49 -10.68
N ALA A 37 11.18 -9.92 -9.58
CA ALA A 37 10.98 -9.38 -8.24
C ALA A 37 12.34 -9.10 -7.57
N PRO A 38 12.98 -7.95 -7.85
CA PRO A 38 14.35 -7.67 -7.39
C PRO A 38 14.49 -7.50 -5.88
N TYR A 39 13.38 -7.31 -5.16
CA TYR A 39 13.32 -7.23 -3.70
C TYR A 39 12.53 -8.39 -3.09
N GLY A 40 12.27 -9.43 -3.89
CA GLY A 40 11.49 -10.59 -3.51
C GLY A 40 9.99 -10.47 -3.80
N LYS A 41 9.31 -11.62 -3.77
CA LYS A 41 7.93 -11.76 -4.25
C LYS A 41 6.94 -10.82 -3.54
N GLY A 42 7.02 -10.72 -2.21
CA GLY A 42 6.11 -9.89 -1.42
C GLY A 42 6.18 -8.40 -1.76
N CYS A 43 7.38 -7.86 -1.97
CA CYS A 43 7.58 -6.47 -2.39
C CYS A 43 6.99 -6.19 -3.77
N LYS A 44 7.13 -7.12 -4.72
CA LYS A 44 6.48 -7.01 -6.02
C LYS A 44 4.96 -7.10 -5.91
N GLU A 45 4.45 -8.03 -5.10
CA GLU A 45 3.02 -8.26 -4.92
C GLU A 45 2.30 -7.04 -4.34
N VAL A 46 2.89 -6.37 -3.33
CA VAL A 46 2.31 -5.14 -2.77
C VAL A 46 2.39 -3.97 -3.75
N LEU A 47 3.45 -3.87 -4.56
CA LEU A 47 3.57 -2.86 -5.60
C LEU A 47 2.49 -3.04 -6.68
N ASP A 48 2.32 -4.27 -7.17
CA ASP A 48 1.28 -4.63 -8.14
C ASP A 48 -0.11 -4.27 -7.58
N TYR A 49 -0.38 -4.67 -6.33
CA TYR A 49 -1.64 -4.40 -5.65
C TYR A 49 -1.97 -2.89 -5.59
N VAL A 50 -1.01 -2.07 -5.15
CA VAL A 50 -1.23 -0.63 -4.96
C VAL A 50 -1.39 0.09 -6.30
N ILE A 51 -0.66 -0.31 -7.34
CA ILE A 51 -0.84 0.24 -8.69
C ILE A 51 -2.23 -0.11 -9.26
N ASP A 52 -2.67 -1.36 -9.10
CA ASP A 52 -4.00 -1.78 -9.56
C ASP A 52 -5.12 -1.08 -8.78
N LEU A 53 -4.96 -0.93 -7.45
CA LEU A 53 -5.88 -0.16 -6.63
C LEU A 53 -5.97 1.30 -7.10
N ALA A 54 -4.85 1.96 -7.35
CA ALA A 54 -4.83 3.34 -7.83
C ALA A 54 -5.49 3.48 -9.22
N ASN A 55 -5.26 2.54 -10.14
CA ASN A 55 -5.98 2.50 -11.42
C ASN A 55 -7.49 2.36 -11.22
N ASN A 56 -7.94 1.47 -10.33
CA ASN A 56 -9.36 1.26 -10.02
C ASN A 56 -10.00 2.49 -9.37
N LEU A 57 -9.23 3.30 -8.66
CA LEU A 57 -9.65 4.59 -8.10
C LEU A 57 -9.67 5.73 -9.15
N GLY A 58 -9.24 5.46 -10.38
CA GLY A 58 -9.29 6.41 -11.50
C GLY A 58 -8.04 7.28 -11.65
N PHE A 59 -6.95 6.96 -10.96
CA PHE A 59 -5.69 7.67 -11.12
C PHE A 59 -4.92 7.23 -12.36
N GLN A 60 -4.03 8.09 -12.84
CA GLN A 60 -3.01 7.67 -13.79
C GLN A 60 -1.88 7.00 -13.01
N THR A 61 -1.39 5.87 -13.51
CA THR A 61 -0.33 5.13 -12.83
C THR A 61 0.81 4.80 -13.76
N TYR A 62 1.98 4.63 -13.16
CA TYR A 62 3.16 4.09 -13.81
C TYR A 62 3.76 3.01 -12.91
N LYS A 63 4.22 1.93 -13.51
CA LYS A 63 5.02 0.90 -12.84
C LYS A 63 6.30 0.69 -13.61
N ASP A 64 7.42 0.66 -12.90
CA ASP A 64 8.73 0.37 -13.46
C ASP A 64 8.75 -1.02 -14.10
N VAL A 65 9.38 -1.13 -15.28
CA VAL A 65 9.47 -2.38 -16.05
C VAL A 65 10.25 -3.48 -15.31
N ASN A 66 11.08 -3.10 -14.34
CA ASN A 66 11.83 -4.03 -13.50
C ASN A 66 11.19 -4.23 -12.11
N ASN A 67 9.95 -3.75 -11.92
CA ASN A 67 9.18 -3.86 -10.66
C ASN A 67 9.89 -3.31 -9.42
N LYS A 68 10.65 -2.22 -9.56
CA LYS A 68 11.36 -1.58 -8.44
C LYS A 68 10.55 -0.49 -7.75
N TYR A 69 9.72 0.22 -8.51
CA TYR A 69 8.89 1.31 -8.01
C TYR A 69 7.69 1.51 -8.92
N GLY A 70 6.76 2.33 -8.45
CA GLY A 70 5.69 2.88 -9.27
C GLY A 70 5.28 4.23 -8.71
N PHE A 71 4.47 4.97 -9.45
CA PHE A 71 3.89 6.21 -8.97
C PHE A 71 2.46 6.36 -9.45
N VAL A 72 1.72 7.17 -8.70
CA VAL A 72 0.35 7.56 -8.99
C VAL A 72 0.38 9.06 -9.29
N ASP A 73 -0.21 9.45 -10.41
CA ASP A 73 -0.23 10.84 -10.87
C ASP A 73 -1.66 11.37 -10.90
N TYR A 74 -1.80 12.64 -10.51
CA TYR A 74 -3.08 13.33 -10.42
C TYR A 74 -2.92 14.84 -10.57
N GLY A 75 -3.74 15.41 -11.45
CA GLY A 75 -3.79 16.85 -11.70
C GLY A 75 -2.91 17.29 -12.86
N THR A 76 -2.80 18.61 -13.03
CA THR A 76 -2.05 19.25 -14.12
C THR A 76 -1.46 20.56 -13.62
N GLY A 77 -0.27 20.94 -14.08
CA GLY A 77 0.33 22.23 -13.76
C GLY A 77 1.84 22.26 -14.00
N GLU A 78 2.44 23.46 -13.91
CA GLU A 78 3.89 23.63 -14.10
C GLU A 78 4.72 23.16 -12.90
N LYS A 79 4.10 23.11 -11.70
CA LYS A 79 4.76 22.71 -10.46
C LYS A 79 4.31 21.32 -10.06
N LEU A 80 5.28 20.48 -9.71
CA LEU A 80 5.05 19.14 -9.18
C LEU A 80 5.17 19.15 -7.65
N PHE A 81 4.16 18.58 -6.98
CA PHE A 81 4.22 18.26 -5.55
C PHE A 81 4.29 16.75 -5.41
N VAL A 82 5.31 16.24 -4.71
CA VAL A 82 5.59 14.81 -4.62
C VAL A 82 5.41 14.33 -3.19
N ILE A 83 4.68 13.23 -3.02
CA ILE A 83 4.63 12.46 -1.78
C ILE A 83 5.43 11.18 -2.02
N LEU A 84 6.51 11.00 -1.26
CA LEU A 84 7.31 9.77 -1.29
C LEU A 84 6.88 8.86 -0.13
N ALA A 85 6.59 7.61 -0.46
CA ALA A 85 6.22 6.56 0.48
C ALA A 85 6.93 5.25 0.12
N HIS A 86 6.87 4.28 1.01
CA HIS A 86 7.42 2.94 0.80
C HIS A 86 6.34 1.89 1.09
N LEU A 87 6.46 0.73 0.44
CA LEU A 87 5.53 -0.39 0.60
C LEU A 87 6.19 -1.60 1.25
N ASP A 88 7.52 -1.61 1.32
CA ASP A 88 8.28 -2.64 2.00
C ASP A 88 8.25 -2.45 3.52
N VAL A 89 8.37 -3.55 4.24
CA VAL A 89 8.44 -3.59 5.69
C VAL A 89 9.65 -4.39 6.14
N VAL A 90 9.99 -4.28 7.43
CA VAL A 90 11.00 -5.15 8.03
C VAL A 90 10.43 -6.56 8.24
N PRO A 91 11.27 -7.62 8.25
CA PRO A 91 10.82 -8.95 8.62
C PRO A 91 10.15 -8.96 10.00
N PRO A 92 9.16 -9.84 10.25
CA PRO A 92 8.39 -9.84 11.48
C PRO A 92 9.19 -10.25 12.73
N GLY A 93 10.42 -10.73 12.57
CA GLY A 93 11.22 -11.26 13.67
C GLY A 93 10.64 -12.60 14.18
N ASN A 94 10.66 -12.80 15.50
CA ASN A 94 10.15 -14.03 16.10
C ASN A 94 8.62 -14.00 16.17
N ILE A 95 7.96 -14.84 15.37
CA ILE A 95 6.49 -14.97 15.33
C ILE A 95 5.89 -15.35 16.69
N GLU A 96 6.62 -16.09 17.54
CA GLU A 96 6.14 -16.48 18.88
C GLU A 96 6.00 -15.27 19.84
N GLN A 97 6.65 -14.15 19.53
CA GLN A 97 6.54 -12.92 20.33
C GLN A 97 5.36 -12.04 19.91
N TRP A 98 4.70 -12.37 18.80
CA TRP A 98 3.52 -11.66 18.35
C TRP A 98 2.27 -12.16 19.07
N VAL A 99 1.46 -11.21 19.56
CA VAL A 99 0.14 -11.52 20.17
C VAL A 99 -0.88 -11.90 19.09
N THR A 100 -0.71 -11.36 17.89
CA THR A 100 -1.53 -11.59 16.69
C THR A 100 -0.61 -11.76 15.51
N ASP A 101 -0.94 -12.63 14.55
CA ASP A 101 -0.11 -12.82 13.35
C ASP A 101 0.16 -11.46 12.66
N PRO A 102 1.42 -11.13 12.34
CA PRO A 102 1.81 -9.82 11.81
C PRO A 102 1.21 -9.49 10.45
N PHE A 103 0.75 -10.48 9.69
CA PHE A 103 0.17 -10.32 8.36
C PHE A 103 -1.28 -10.82 8.28
N VAL A 104 -1.93 -11.08 9.43
CA VAL A 104 -3.37 -11.30 9.53
C VAL A 104 -3.99 -10.16 10.34
N GLN A 105 -4.96 -9.48 9.75
CA GLN A 105 -5.49 -8.27 10.36
C GLN A 105 -6.37 -8.59 11.56
N SER A 106 -6.12 -7.91 12.67
CA SER A 106 -6.98 -7.92 13.84
C SER A 106 -7.47 -6.51 14.12
N LEU A 107 -8.77 -6.29 14.08
CA LEU A 107 -9.37 -5.03 14.51
C LEU A 107 -9.77 -5.15 15.98
N LYS A 108 -9.19 -4.31 16.84
CA LYS A 108 -9.59 -4.19 18.25
C LYS A 108 -10.36 -2.89 18.44
N ILE A 109 -11.67 -3.00 18.65
CA ILE A 109 -12.52 -1.87 19.01
C ILE A 109 -12.40 -1.69 20.52
N ILE A 110 -11.84 -0.56 20.95
CA ILE A 110 -11.76 -0.18 22.35
C ILE A 110 -12.99 0.68 22.64
N ASN A 111 -13.87 0.16 23.51
CA ASN A 111 -15.05 0.87 24.02
C ASN A 111 -14.68 1.81 25.17
#